data_AF-A0A1G9ANY0-F1
#
_entry.id   AF-A0A1G9ANY0-F1
#
_cell.length_a   1.000
_cell.length_b   1.000
_cell.length_c   1.000
_cell.angle_alpha   90.00
_cell.angle_beta   90.00
_cell.angle_gamma   90.00
#
_symmetry.space_group_name_H-M   'P 1'
#
loop_
_entity.id
_entity.type
_entity.pdbx_description
1 polymer ?
#
loop_
_entity_poly.entity_id
_entity_poly.type
_entity_poly.pdbx_seq_one_letter_code
_entity_poly.pdbx_strand_id
1 'polypeptide(L)'
;MSHAAAVRPARPSRRKPRGRERRHLTRGQRIRRIVLWSLLALLLGAGGGAYWLYSSLDGNISGVDLGKALGGDRPEKLPTSGQNILVLGSDSRAGANASLGTGKVAGARSDTALVMHIPEGRKAAVAVSIPRDTLVTRPACLKEDGSTLPSAQRVMFNSVYSLGGPACVVKTVEKMSGVRMDHFMEIDFAGFKELVDAIGGVTVTIDQDIHDKSSGLDLAKGTHKLDGTQSLAFVRTRHGVGDGSDLGRIGLQQQFMIALLSEIKQQDLLGSPTKTYRIADSLTSSLTTDSELASLSALADFGRSMQGIDPATMETIMLPVMYDKRDPNRVVAAEPQATTLWKAIRADGEIPESAKKSPATGGR
;
A
#
# COMPACT_ATOMS: atom_id res chain seq x y z
N MET A 1 -29.86 -93.82 68.04
CA MET A 1 -30.41 -93.87 66.68
C MET A 1 -31.24 -92.61 66.46
N SER A 2 -30.71 -91.64 65.72
CA SER A 2 -31.49 -90.49 65.21
C SER A 2 -30.69 -89.79 64.12
N HIS A 3 -31.39 -89.35 63.08
CA HIS A 3 -30.89 -88.68 61.89
C HIS A 3 -30.29 -87.30 62.20
N ALA A 4 -29.28 -86.89 61.43
CA ALA A 4 -29.13 -85.50 60.99
C ALA A 4 -28.36 -85.46 59.65
N ALA A 5 -28.98 -84.81 58.67
CA ALA A 5 -28.56 -84.72 57.28
C ALA A 5 -27.35 -83.79 57.07
N ALA A 6 -26.45 -84.18 56.17
CA ALA A 6 -25.39 -83.32 55.65
C ALA A 6 -25.61 -83.12 54.13
N VAL A 7 -26.21 -81.98 53.76
CA VAL A 7 -26.32 -81.53 52.37
C VAL A 7 -25.08 -80.71 52.02
N ARG A 8 -24.41 -81.12 50.94
CA ARG A 8 -23.14 -80.59 50.40
C ARG A 8 -23.31 -79.21 49.74
N PRO A 9 -22.27 -78.34 49.76
CA PRO A 9 -22.34 -77.02 49.14
C PRO A 9 -22.28 -77.08 47.60
N ALA A 10 -23.04 -76.18 46.96
CA ALA A 10 -23.13 -75.99 45.53
C ALA A 10 -21.82 -75.43 44.92
N ARG A 11 -21.36 -76.03 43.81
CA ARG A 11 -20.23 -75.53 43.01
C ARG A 11 -20.62 -74.26 42.24
N PRO A 12 -19.77 -73.22 42.17
CA PRO A 12 -20.05 -72.04 41.37
C PRO A 12 -19.90 -72.35 39.87
N SER A 13 -20.92 -71.99 39.10
CA SER A 13 -20.91 -72.06 37.64
C SER A 13 -19.99 -70.97 37.07
N ARG A 14 -18.85 -71.37 36.47
CA ARG A 14 -18.02 -70.49 35.64
C ARG A 14 -18.85 -69.97 34.45
N ARG A 15 -19.27 -68.70 34.48
CA ARG A 15 -19.74 -67.98 33.28
C ARG A 15 -18.55 -67.83 32.33
N LYS A 16 -18.63 -68.46 31.14
CA LYS A 16 -17.70 -68.19 30.03
C LYS A 16 -17.82 -66.71 29.63
N PRO A 17 -16.72 -65.97 29.43
CA PRO A 17 -16.80 -64.64 28.85
C PRO A 17 -17.31 -64.76 27.41
N ARG A 18 -18.43 -64.10 27.10
CA ARG A 18 -18.88 -63.87 25.71
C ARG A 18 -17.78 -63.05 25.03
N GLY A 19 -16.98 -63.69 24.19
CA GLY A 19 -16.03 -63.01 23.32
C GLY A 19 -16.79 -62.03 22.45
N ARG A 20 -16.50 -60.73 22.60
CA ARG A 20 -16.85 -59.74 21.57
C ARG A 20 -16.15 -60.19 20.29
N GLU A 21 -16.89 -60.73 19.33
CA GLU A 21 -16.42 -60.87 17.96
C GLU A 21 -15.99 -59.48 17.49
N ARG A 22 -14.67 -59.24 17.47
CA ARG A 22 -14.12 -58.11 16.75
C ARG A 22 -14.40 -58.39 15.28
N ARG A 23 -15.49 -57.82 14.74
CA ARG A 23 -15.78 -57.82 13.30
C ARG A 23 -14.52 -57.37 12.58
N HIS A 24 -13.79 -58.32 11.99
CA HIS A 24 -12.60 -58.04 11.22
C HIS A 24 -13.07 -57.32 9.96
N LEU A 25 -12.85 -56.00 9.92
CA LEU A 25 -13.09 -55.19 8.72
C LEU A 25 -12.44 -55.88 7.52
N THR A 26 -13.23 -56.12 6.47
CA THR A 26 -12.74 -56.78 5.26
C THR A 26 -11.61 -55.94 4.65
N ARG A 27 -10.68 -56.58 3.93
CA ARG A 27 -9.50 -55.91 3.36
C ARG A 27 -9.87 -54.66 2.55
N GLY A 28 -11.00 -54.68 1.83
CA GLY A 28 -11.55 -53.52 1.11
C GLY A 28 -12.08 -52.39 2.00
N GLN A 29 -12.66 -52.69 3.17
CA GLN A 29 -13.09 -51.66 4.14
C GLN A 29 -11.89 -50.97 4.82
N ARG A 30 -10.78 -51.69 5.03
CA ARG A 30 -9.54 -51.09 5.54
C ARG A 30 -8.89 -50.16 4.51
N ILE A 31 -8.80 -50.59 3.25
CA ILE A 31 -8.25 -49.76 2.16
C ILE A 31 -9.11 -48.50 1.97
N ARG A 32 -10.44 -48.61 1.92
CA ARG A 32 -11.34 -47.45 1.86
C ARG A 32 -11.13 -46.47 3.02
N ARG A 33 -10.98 -46.96 4.25
CA ARG A 33 -10.70 -46.11 5.41
C ARG A 33 -9.35 -45.42 5.29
N ILE A 34 -8.30 -46.12 4.86
CA ILE A 34 -6.98 -45.52 4.67
C ILE A 34 -7.05 -44.41 3.63
N VAL A 35 -7.67 -44.67 2.46
CA VAL A 35 -7.84 -43.66 1.41
C VAL A 35 -8.65 -42.45 1.91
N LEU A 36 -9.75 -42.67 2.65
CA LEU A 36 -10.54 -41.59 3.25
C LEU A 36 -9.74 -40.76 4.26
N TRP A 37 -8.99 -41.40 5.14
CA TRP A 37 -8.14 -40.70 6.12
C TRP A 37 -6.98 -39.96 5.45
N SER A 38 -6.38 -40.54 4.40
CA SER A 38 -5.35 -39.87 3.61
C SER A 38 -5.90 -38.65 2.87
N LEU A 39 -7.09 -38.75 2.25
CA LEU A 39 -7.76 -37.62 1.61
C LEU A 39 -8.14 -36.54 2.62
N LEU A 40 -8.65 -36.93 3.78
CA LEU A 40 -8.99 -36.00 4.86
C LEU A 40 -7.74 -35.29 5.40
N ALA A 41 -6.64 -36.03 5.63
CA ALA A 41 -5.37 -35.45 6.05
C ALA A 41 -4.80 -34.50 4.99
N LEU A 42 -4.95 -34.83 3.70
CA LEU A 42 -4.54 -33.96 2.60
C LEU A 42 -5.40 -32.69 2.53
N LEU A 43 -6.71 -32.81 2.69
CA LEU A 43 -7.65 -31.68 2.77
C LEU A 43 -7.37 -30.77 3.97
N LEU A 44 -7.14 -31.35 5.14
CA LEU A 44 -6.81 -30.60 6.36
C LEU A 44 -5.42 -29.97 6.27
N GLY A 45 -4.44 -30.67 5.68
CA GLY A 45 -3.10 -30.12 5.44
C GLY A 45 -3.12 -28.97 4.44
N ALA A 46 -3.85 -29.12 3.33
CA ALA A 46 -4.03 -28.08 2.33
C ALA A 46 -4.82 -26.88 2.89
N GLY A 47 -5.93 -27.14 3.59
CA GLY A 47 -6.75 -26.11 4.21
C GLY A 47 -6.02 -25.37 5.34
N GLY A 48 -5.30 -26.09 6.20
CA GLY A 48 -4.48 -25.51 7.25
C GLY A 48 -3.31 -24.70 6.69
N GLY A 49 -2.65 -25.19 5.65
CA GLY A 49 -1.59 -24.45 4.95
C GLY A 49 -2.10 -23.17 4.28
N ALA A 50 -3.25 -23.24 3.59
CA ALA A 50 -3.87 -22.07 2.97
C ALA A 50 -4.32 -21.03 4.00
N TYR A 51 -4.92 -21.48 5.11
CA TYR A 51 -5.31 -20.60 6.22
C TYR A 51 -4.09 -19.93 6.86
N TRP A 52 -3.02 -20.68 7.11
CA TRP A 52 -1.77 -20.14 7.66
C TRP A 52 -1.19 -19.06 6.75
N LEU A 53 -1.10 -19.35 5.44
CA LEU A 53 -0.61 -18.41 4.42
C LEU A 53 -1.43 -17.12 4.40
N TYR A 54 -2.76 -17.24 4.36
CA TYR A 54 -3.68 -16.11 4.42
C TYR A 54 -3.49 -15.30 5.70
N SER A 55 -3.47 -15.96 6.86
CA SER A 55 -3.35 -15.28 8.16
C SER A 55 -2.02 -14.56 8.34
N SER A 56 -0.94 -15.07 7.74
CA SER A 56 0.37 -14.42 7.77
C SER A 56 0.38 -13.12 6.97
N LEU A 57 -0.20 -13.15 5.76
CA LEU A 57 -0.28 -11.96 4.90
C LEU A 57 -1.25 -10.91 5.46
N ASP A 58 -2.41 -11.34 5.94
CA ASP A 58 -3.42 -10.44 6.50
C ASP A 58 -2.91 -9.75 7.78
N GLY A 59 -2.15 -10.48 8.61
CA GLY A 59 -1.53 -9.95 9.82
C GLY A 59 -0.38 -8.96 9.60
N ASN A 60 0.18 -8.89 8.39
CA ASN A 60 1.24 -7.92 8.06
C ASN A 60 0.69 -6.50 7.84
N ILE A 61 -0.59 -6.37 7.49
CA ILE A 61 -1.15 -5.11 7.01
C ILE A 61 -1.45 -4.18 8.18
N SER A 62 -0.82 -3.01 8.17
CA SER A 62 -1.09 -1.96 9.15
C SER A 62 -2.18 -1.01 8.65
N GLY A 63 -3.23 -0.84 9.46
CA GLY A 63 -4.36 0.04 9.16
C GLY A 63 -4.40 1.29 10.03
N VAL A 64 -4.61 2.45 9.43
CA VAL A 64 -4.88 3.71 10.12
C VAL A 64 -6.39 3.95 10.14
N ASP A 65 -6.98 4.11 11.33
CA ASP A 65 -8.39 4.50 11.49
C ASP A 65 -8.57 5.99 11.16
N LEU A 66 -8.71 6.27 9.86
CA LEU A 66 -8.96 7.61 9.35
C LEU A 66 -10.36 8.14 9.75
N GLY A 67 -11.33 7.24 9.96
CA GLY A 67 -12.71 7.62 10.28
C GLY A 67 -12.80 8.46 11.54
N LYS A 68 -12.12 8.04 12.61
CA LYS A 68 -12.08 8.79 13.88
C LYS A 68 -11.22 10.06 13.79
N ALA A 69 -10.09 9.99 13.09
CA ALA A 69 -9.10 11.08 13.08
C ALA A 69 -9.50 12.25 12.17
N LEU A 70 -10.25 12.00 11.09
CA LEU A 70 -10.67 13.05 10.15
C LEU A 70 -11.88 13.86 10.64
N GLY A 71 -12.77 13.23 11.42
CA GLY A 71 -14.01 13.86 11.89
C GLY A 71 -15.07 14.03 10.78
N GLY A 72 -16.13 14.79 11.08
CA GLY A 72 -17.28 14.98 10.19
C GLY A 72 -17.15 16.11 9.16
N ASP A 73 -16.21 17.05 9.34
CA ASP A 73 -15.98 18.19 8.44
C ASP A 73 -15.07 17.80 7.26
N ARG A 74 -15.58 16.89 6.43
CA ARG A 74 -14.93 16.39 5.22
C ARG A 74 -15.70 16.86 3.99
N PRO A 75 -15.05 17.00 2.82
CA PRO A 75 -15.76 17.29 1.58
C PRO A 75 -16.88 16.29 1.32
N GLU A 76 -18.00 16.79 0.80
CA GLU A 76 -19.10 15.94 0.35
C GLU A 76 -18.67 15.14 -0.88
N LYS A 77 -18.93 13.83 -0.83
CA LYS A 77 -18.75 12.93 -1.96
C LYS A 77 -19.88 13.16 -2.96
N LEU A 78 -19.54 13.54 -4.18
CA LEU A 78 -20.51 13.68 -5.27
C LEU A 78 -21.08 12.29 -5.65
N PRO A 79 -22.27 12.21 -6.28
CA PRO A 79 -22.89 10.94 -6.64
C PRO A 79 -22.23 10.31 -7.87
N THR A 80 -20.91 10.10 -7.81
CA THR A 80 -20.11 9.35 -8.77
C THR A 80 -19.53 8.12 -8.09
N SER A 81 -19.24 7.07 -8.86
CA SER A 81 -18.54 5.90 -8.34
C SER A 81 -17.01 6.05 -8.37
N GLY A 82 -16.50 7.23 -8.72
CA GLY A 82 -15.08 7.54 -8.72
C GLY A 82 -14.44 7.38 -7.35
N GLN A 83 -13.14 7.09 -7.35
CA GLN A 83 -12.35 6.91 -6.13
C GLN A 83 -11.12 7.81 -6.15
N ASN A 84 -10.82 8.39 -5.00
CA ASN A 84 -9.61 9.17 -4.78
C ASN A 84 -8.75 8.51 -3.70
N ILE A 85 -7.50 8.20 -4.03
CA ILE A 85 -6.52 7.63 -3.09
C ILE A 85 -5.40 8.63 -2.88
N LEU A 86 -5.10 8.93 -1.62
CA LEU A 86 -3.85 9.61 -1.28
C LEU A 86 -2.75 8.56 -1.10
N VAL A 87 -1.69 8.63 -1.91
CA VAL A 87 -0.50 7.80 -1.76
C VAL A 87 0.66 8.64 -1.26
N LEU A 88 1.31 8.20 -0.19
CA LEU A 88 2.48 8.83 0.40
C LEU A 88 3.71 7.91 0.32
N GLY A 89 4.85 8.50 -0.01
CA GLY A 89 6.16 7.89 0.17
C GLY A 89 6.86 8.53 1.37
N SER A 90 7.18 7.75 2.41
CA SER A 90 7.76 8.29 3.64
C SER A 90 9.23 7.88 3.87
N ASP A 91 10.06 8.86 4.24
CA ASP A 91 11.39 8.66 4.85
C ASP A 91 11.19 8.55 6.36
N SER A 92 10.57 7.46 6.83
CA SER A 92 10.48 7.16 8.25
C SER A 92 11.84 6.72 8.75
N ARG A 93 12.58 7.57 9.49
CA ARG A 93 13.94 7.24 9.97
C ARG A 93 13.98 6.33 11.21
N ALA A 94 12.92 5.57 11.45
CA ALA A 94 12.83 4.57 12.52
C ALA A 94 13.16 3.16 11.98
N GLY A 95 13.66 2.26 12.83
CA GLY A 95 13.87 0.85 12.48
C GLY A 95 14.85 0.63 11.31
N ALA A 96 14.46 -0.22 10.35
CA ALA A 96 15.28 -0.63 9.20
C ALA A 96 15.72 0.54 8.29
N ASN A 97 15.02 1.68 8.36
CA ASN A 97 15.35 2.89 7.61
C ASN A 97 16.44 3.76 8.28
N ALA A 98 16.80 3.50 9.55
CA ALA A 98 17.81 4.27 10.27
C ALA A 98 19.22 4.16 9.65
N SER A 99 19.50 3.05 8.97
CA SER A 99 20.76 2.81 8.25
C SER A 99 20.81 3.47 6.87
N LEU A 100 19.68 3.99 6.37
CA LEU A 100 19.53 4.53 5.01
C LEU A 100 19.75 6.05 4.90
N GLY A 101 20.14 6.75 5.99
CA GLY A 101 20.38 8.20 5.99
C GLY A 101 21.44 8.71 6.99
N THR A 102 22.29 9.64 6.55
CA THR A 102 23.46 10.19 7.27
C THR A 102 23.18 11.42 8.17
N GLY A 103 21.95 11.62 8.68
CA GLY A 103 21.56 12.87 9.37
C GLY A 103 20.77 12.70 10.67
N LYS A 104 21.32 13.24 11.77
CA LYS A 104 20.83 13.22 13.16
C LYS A 104 19.57 14.08 13.43
N VAL A 105 18.46 13.87 12.72
CA VAL A 105 17.17 14.47 13.08
C VAL A 105 16.10 13.38 13.09
N ALA A 106 15.52 13.14 14.26
CA ALA A 106 14.41 12.21 14.45
C ALA A 106 13.12 12.79 13.85
N GLY A 107 12.39 11.98 13.08
CA GLY A 107 11.08 12.33 12.50
C GLY A 107 10.90 11.79 11.08
N ALA A 108 9.74 11.19 10.82
CA ALA A 108 9.35 10.72 9.50
C ALA A 108 8.86 11.90 8.63
N ARG A 109 9.28 11.97 7.36
CA ARG A 109 8.81 12.99 6.40
C ARG A 109 8.16 12.31 5.21
N SER A 110 7.04 12.85 4.72
CA SER A 110 6.51 12.47 3.41
C SER A 110 7.34 13.17 2.34
N ASP A 111 8.22 12.42 1.67
CA ASP A 111 9.06 12.95 0.59
C ASP A 111 8.30 12.98 -0.75
N THR A 112 7.29 12.12 -0.90
CA THR A 112 6.42 12.05 -2.09
C THR A 112 4.96 12.01 -1.65
N ALA A 113 4.10 12.76 -2.34
CA ALA A 113 2.66 12.74 -2.13
C ALA A 113 1.92 12.87 -3.46
N LEU A 114 0.98 11.97 -3.70
CA LEU A 114 0.18 11.97 -4.91
C LEU A 114 -1.29 11.65 -4.59
N VAL A 115 -2.19 12.35 -5.26
CA VAL A 115 -3.62 12.02 -5.27
C VAL A 115 -3.89 11.25 -6.55
N MET A 116 -4.22 9.98 -6.42
CA MET A 116 -4.67 9.15 -7.54
C MET A 116 -6.20 9.23 -7.63
N HIS A 117 -6.69 9.79 -8.72
CA HIS A 117 -8.09 9.81 -9.07
C HIS A 117 -8.39 8.71 -10.09
N ILE A 118 -9.37 7.88 -9.79
CA ILE A 118 -9.91 6.85 -10.67
C ILE A 118 -11.36 7.22 -10.94
N PRO A 119 -11.70 7.70 -12.14
CA PRO A 119 -13.07 8.07 -12.47
C PRO A 119 -13.99 6.84 -12.51
N GLU A 120 -15.29 7.12 -12.44
CA GLU A 120 -16.34 6.13 -12.69
C GLU A 120 -16.06 5.29 -13.97
N GLY A 121 -16.33 3.99 -13.88
CA GLY A 121 -16.03 3.03 -14.93
C GLY A 121 -14.58 2.52 -14.98
N ARG A 122 -13.64 3.13 -14.24
CA ARG A 122 -12.27 2.62 -13.98
C ARG A 122 -11.47 2.24 -15.24
N LYS A 123 -11.56 3.06 -16.29
CA LYS A 123 -10.83 2.86 -17.56
C LYS A 123 -9.58 3.73 -17.71
N ALA A 124 -9.47 4.75 -16.87
CA ALA A 124 -8.35 5.67 -16.83
C ALA A 124 -7.99 5.95 -15.37
N ALA A 125 -6.84 6.57 -15.14
CA ALA A 125 -6.47 7.12 -13.85
C ALA A 125 -5.65 8.40 -14.06
N VAL A 126 -5.76 9.32 -13.11
CA VAL A 126 -4.95 10.53 -13.06
C VAL A 126 -4.21 10.57 -11.73
N ALA A 127 -2.89 10.72 -11.74
CA ALA A 127 -2.14 11.02 -10.53
C ALA A 127 -1.72 12.48 -10.49
N VAL A 128 -2.14 13.19 -9.44
CA VAL A 128 -1.72 14.55 -9.15
C VAL A 128 -0.64 14.54 -8.08
N SER A 129 0.61 14.80 -8.46
CA SER A 129 1.74 14.94 -7.53
C SER A 129 1.67 16.30 -6.82
N ILE A 130 1.76 16.30 -5.49
CA ILE A 130 1.79 17.53 -4.68
C ILE A 130 3.26 17.84 -4.33
N PRO A 131 3.83 18.95 -4.83
CA PRO A 131 5.19 19.34 -4.48
C PRO A 131 5.34 19.50 -2.97
N ARG A 132 6.37 18.88 -2.41
CA ARG A 132 6.57 18.75 -0.96
C ARG A 132 6.74 20.11 -0.24
N ASP A 133 7.24 21.12 -0.95
CA ASP A 133 7.49 22.48 -0.45
C ASP A 133 6.33 23.44 -0.75
N THR A 134 5.19 22.91 -1.21
CA THR A 134 3.96 23.70 -1.37
C THR A 134 3.50 24.21 0.00
N LEU A 135 3.28 25.52 0.11
CA LEU A 135 2.70 26.14 1.30
C LEU A 135 1.20 25.90 1.30
N VAL A 136 0.74 25.21 2.35
CA VAL A 136 -0.66 24.81 2.52
C VAL A 136 -1.24 25.35 3.82
N THR A 137 -2.56 25.36 3.88
CA THR A 137 -3.30 25.55 5.13
C THR A 137 -3.51 24.19 5.77
N ARG A 138 -2.84 23.92 6.90
CA ARG A 138 -3.07 22.72 7.67
C ARG A 138 -4.24 22.96 8.65
N PRO A 139 -5.35 22.21 8.57
CA PRO A 139 -6.41 22.29 9.56
C PRO A 139 -5.97 21.78 10.93
N ALA A 140 -6.79 21.96 11.95
CA ALA A 140 -6.56 21.30 13.23
C ALA A 140 -6.72 19.78 13.08
N CYS A 141 -5.80 19.02 13.67
CA CYS A 141 -5.70 17.57 13.52
C CYS A 141 -5.58 16.89 14.89
N LEU A 142 -6.24 15.75 15.06
CA LEU A 142 -6.00 14.87 16.19
C LEU A 142 -4.75 14.04 15.92
N LYS A 143 -3.81 14.01 16.87
CA LYS A 143 -2.63 13.15 16.82
C LYS A 143 -2.94 11.78 17.44
N GLU A 144 -2.06 10.83 17.18
CA GLU A 144 -2.16 9.46 17.74
C GLU A 144 -2.13 9.44 19.27
N ASP A 145 -1.40 10.36 19.90
CA ASP A 145 -1.34 10.51 21.37
C ASP A 145 -2.61 11.16 21.97
N GLY A 146 -3.63 11.45 21.15
CA GLY A 146 -4.88 12.10 21.55
C GLY A 146 -4.77 13.62 21.69
N SER A 147 -3.58 14.21 21.53
CA SER A 147 -3.43 15.67 21.54
C SER A 147 -3.90 16.29 20.24
N THR A 148 -4.34 17.55 20.29
CA THR A 148 -4.74 18.30 19.09
C THR A 148 -3.57 19.15 18.59
N LEU A 149 -3.18 18.95 17.33
CA LEU A 149 -2.32 19.86 16.61
C LEU A 149 -3.16 21.04 16.09
N PRO A 150 -2.88 22.29 16.49
CA PRO A 150 -3.68 23.44 16.05
C PRO A 150 -3.52 23.70 14.54
N SER A 151 -4.53 24.36 13.96
CA SER A 151 -4.47 24.79 12.57
C SER A 151 -3.33 25.78 12.35
N ALA A 152 -2.65 25.68 11.21
CA ALA A 152 -1.59 26.60 10.84
C ALA A 152 -1.70 26.97 9.36
N GLN A 153 -1.38 28.22 9.07
CA GLN A 153 -1.37 28.76 7.72
C GLN A 153 0.04 28.73 7.16
N ARG A 154 0.16 28.53 5.85
CA ARG A 154 1.44 28.61 5.11
C ARG A 154 2.54 27.71 5.68
N VAL A 155 2.20 26.47 5.99
CA VAL A 155 3.18 25.45 6.38
C VAL A 155 3.57 24.63 5.15
N MET A 156 4.81 24.13 5.11
CA MET A 156 5.25 23.24 4.03
C MET A 156 4.51 21.91 4.11
N PHE A 157 4.04 21.41 2.98
CA PHE A 157 3.27 20.16 2.91
C PHE A 157 4.01 18.97 3.54
N ASN A 158 5.31 18.80 3.26
CA ASN A 158 6.12 17.72 3.82
C ASN A 158 6.20 17.69 5.36
N SER A 159 6.01 18.83 6.01
CA SER A 159 6.06 18.94 7.48
C SER A 159 4.76 18.47 8.14
N VAL A 160 3.66 18.38 7.39
CA VAL A 160 2.35 17.98 7.92
C VAL A 160 2.40 16.56 8.45
N TYR A 161 3.04 15.65 7.71
CA TYR A 161 3.22 14.26 8.14
C TYR A 161 3.99 14.17 9.47
N SER A 162 5.15 14.82 9.56
CA SER A 162 6.00 14.78 10.77
C SER A 162 5.31 15.33 12.01
N LEU A 163 4.37 16.26 11.85
CA LEU A 163 3.72 16.97 12.96
C LEU A 163 2.39 16.34 13.39
N GLY A 164 1.63 15.79 12.43
CA GLY A 164 0.25 15.38 12.63
C GLY A 164 -0.10 13.98 12.12
N GLY A 165 0.86 13.26 11.52
CA GLY A 165 0.65 11.91 11.01
C GLY A 165 -0.23 11.84 9.76
N PRO A 166 -0.54 10.62 9.29
CA PRO A 166 -1.21 10.36 8.01
C PRO A 166 -2.61 10.98 7.92
N ALA A 167 -3.42 10.89 8.99
CA ALA A 167 -4.75 11.49 9.02
C ALA A 167 -4.73 13.01 8.84
N CYS A 168 -3.71 13.70 9.37
CA CYS A 168 -3.57 15.14 9.19
C CYS A 168 -3.19 15.51 7.75
N VAL A 169 -2.41 14.66 7.07
CA VAL A 169 -2.09 14.85 5.66
C VAL A 169 -3.34 14.68 4.81
N VAL A 170 -4.12 13.62 5.02
CA VAL A 170 -5.41 13.42 4.34
C VAL A 170 -6.31 14.64 4.52
N LYS A 171 -6.51 15.10 5.76
CA LYS A 171 -7.34 16.29 6.05
C LYS A 171 -6.82 17.56 5.37
N THR A 172 -5.51 17.71 5.25
CA THR A 172 -4.89 18.85 4.56
C THR A 172 -5.12 18.78 3.06
N VAL A 173 -4.98 17.60 2.45
CA VAL A 173 -5.28 17.36 1.03
C VAL A 173 -6.74 17.61 0.73
N GLU A 174 -7.66 17.09 1.56
CA GLU A 174 -9.10 17.34 1.43
C GLU A 174 -9.43 18.84 1.54
N LYS A 175 -8.77 19.54 2.48
CA LYS A 175 -8.97 20.99 2.66
C LYS A 175 -8.49 21.82 1.47
N MET A 176 -7.34 21.46 0.89
CA MET A 176 -6.77 22.23 -0.23
C MET A 176 -7.42 21.90 -1.58
N SER A 177 -7.91 20.68 -1.77
CA SER A 177 -8.52 20.24 -3.03
C SER A 177 -10.04 20.34 -3.04
N GLY A 178 -10.69 20.23 -1.88
CA GLY A 178 -12.14 20.02 -1.80
C GLY A 178 -12.58 18.65 -2.33
N VAL A 179 -11.64 17.73 -2.59
CA VAL A 179 -11.89 16.36 -3.04
C VAL A 179 -11.89 15.45 -1.82
N ARG A 180 -12.89 14.56 -1.73
CA ARG A 180 -12.99 13.55 -0.68
C ARG A 180 -12.00 12.42 -0.98
N MET A 181 -11.09 12.13 -0.06
CA MET A 181 -10.20 10.96 -0.18
C MET A 181 -10.95 9.72 0.31
N ASP A 182 -11.06 8.71 -0.53
CA ASP A 182 -11.67 7.43 -0.18
C ASP A 182 -10.68 6.54 0.54
N HIS A 183 -9.44 6.50 0.05
CA HIS A 183 -8.40 5.63 0.61
C HIS A 183 -7.09 6.36 0.86
N PHE A 184 -6.28 5.74 1.70
CA PHE A 184 -4.91 6.16 2.00
C PHE A 184 -3.98 4.97 1.85
N MET A 185 -2.83 5.23 1.25
CA MET A 185 -1.73 4.28 1.17
C MET A 185 -0.42 4.99 1.47
N GLU A 186 0.42 4.36 2.27
CA GLU A 186 1.76 4.80 2.56
C GLU A 186 2.73 3.66 2.33
N ILE A 187 3.84 3.96 1.66
CA ILE A 187 4.97 3.08 1.50
C ILE A 187 6.22 3.78 2.03
N ASP A 188 6.97 3.08 2.90
CA ASP A 188 8.27 3.57 3.36
C ASP A 188 9.41 3.12 2.43
N PHE A 189 10.62 3.59 2.66
CA PHE A 189 11.75 3.30 1.75
C PHE A 189 12.23 1.86 1.79
N ALA A 190 12.22 1.22 2.96
CA ALA A 190 12.56 -0.19 3.08
C ALA A 190 11.55 -1.02 2.28
N GLY A 191 10.27 -0.75 2.49
CA GLY A 191 9.20 -1.45 1.81
C GLY A 191 9.14 -1.20 0.31
N PHE A 192 9.46 0.02 -0.13
CA PHE A 192 9.61 0.33 -1.55
C PHE A 192 10.73 -0.50 -2.20
N LYS A 193 11.88 -0.65 -1.54
CA LYS A 193 12.99 -1.48 -2.03
C LYS A 193 12.58 -2.94 -2.15
N GLU A 194 12.00 -3.48 -1.07
CA GLU A 194 11.58 -4.88 -1.02
C GLU A 194 10.54 -5.19 -2.10
N LEU A 195 9.58 -4.28 -2.32
CA LEU A 195 8.57 -4.44 -3.38
C LEU A 195 9.23 -4.53 -4.76
N VAL A 196 10.14 -3.60 -5.07
CA VAL A 196 10.85 -3.60 -6.35
C VAL A 196 11.68 -4.87 -6.53
N ASP A 197 12.39 -5.31 -5.49
CA ASP A 197 13.17 -6.55 -5.54
C ASP A 197 12.28 -7.79 -5.68
N ALA A 198 11.09 -7.80 -5.07
CA ALA A 198 10.14 -8.90 -5.14
C ALA A 198 9.53 -9.07 -6.54
N ILE A 199 9.27 -7.98 -7.26
CA ILE A 199 8.82 -8.02 -8.67
C ILE A 199 9.99 -8.26 -9.65
N GLY A 200 11.23 -8.24 -9.13
CA GLY A 200 12.44 -8.53 -9.89
C GLY A 200 13.03 -7.32 -10.61
N GLY A 201 12.81 -6.11 -10.11
CA GLY A 201 13.33 -4.84 -10.63
C GLY A 201 12.38 -4.11 -11.58
N VAL A 202 12.65 -2.82 -11.81
CA VAL A 202 11.85 -1.95 -12.69
C VAL A 202 12.69 -1.44 -13.86
N THR A 203 12.18 -1.58 -15.07
CA THR A 203 12.85 -1.07 -16.27
C THR A 203 12.51 0.39 -16.52
N VAL A 204 13.51 1.26 -16.59
CA VAL A 204 13.36 2.68 -16.94
C VAL A 204 14.23 3.04 -18.13
N THR A 205 13.76 3.99 -18.95
CA THR A 205 14.54 4.57 -20.05
C THR A 205 14.81 6.03 -19.76
N ILE A 206 16.08 6.42 -19.69
CA ILE A 206 16.49 7.81 -19.45
C ILE A 206 17.14 8.41 -20.69
N ASP A 207 16.81 9.66 -20.99
CA ASP A 207 17.23 10.35 -22.20
C ASP A 207 18.56 11.09 -22.07
N GLN A 208 19.09 11.16 -20.84
CA GLN A 208 20.34 11.81 -20.47
C GLN A 208 21.02 11.05 -19.33
N ASP A 209 22.33 11.24 -19.21
CA ASP A 209 23.11 10.68 -18.10
C ASP A 209 22.66 11.32 -16.78
N ILE A 210 22.54 10.50 -15.74
CA ILE A 210 22.18 10.92 -14.39
C ILE A 210 23.32 10.56 -13.46
N HIS A 211 24.00 11.59 -12.94
CA HIS A 211 25.04 11.44 -11.94
C HIS A 211 24.68 12.25 -10.69
N ASP A 212 24.28 11.56 -9.62
CA ASP A 212 23.91 12.19 -8.36
C ASP A 212 24.65 11.54 -7.18
N LYS A 213 25.72 12.21 -6.76
CA LYS A 213 26.51 11.81 -5.59
C LYS A 213 25.69 11.81 -4.29
N SER A 214 24.61 12.59 -4.20
CA SER A 214 23.78 12.66 -3.00
C SER A 214 22.85 11.46 -2.85
N SER A 215 22.31 10.93 -3.95
CA SER A 215 21.51 9.70 -3.95
C SER A 215 22.35 8.45 -4.19
N GLY A 216 23.58 8.60 -4.70
CA GLY A 216 24.45 7.50 -5.12
C GLY A 216 24.08 6.94 -6.49
N LEU A 217 23.18 7.61 -7.23
CA LEU A 217 22.76 7.16 -8.55
C LEU A 217 23.79 7.56 -9.61
N ASP A 218 24.15 6.60 -10.43
CA ASP A 218 25.00 6.77 -11.59
C ASP A 218 24.45 5.91 -12.73
N LEU A 219 23.77 6.54 -13.69
CA LEU A 219 23.17 5.88 -14.85
C LEU A 219 23.50 6.66 -16.11
N ALA A 220 24.08 5.99 -17.10
CA ALA A 220 24.22 6.55 -18.45
C ALA A 220 22.86 6.62 -19.17
N LYS A 221 22.72 7.46 -20.19
CA LYS A 221 21.56 7.46 -21.09
C LYS A 221 21.25 6.06 -21.61
N GLY A 222 19.98 5.67 -21.60
CA GLY A 222 19.51 4.39 -22.14
C GLY A 222 18.49 3.70 -21.25
N THR A 223 18.23 2.42 -21.55
CA THR A 223 17.30 1.58 -20.80
C THR A 223 18.05 0.78 -19.75
N HIS A 224 17.62 0.89 -18.50
CA HIS A 224 18.21 0.23 -17.34
C HIS A 224 17.14 -0.53 -16.57
N LYS A 225 17.50 -1.70 -16.08
CA LYS A 225 16.68 -2.43 -15.12
C LYS A 225 17.22 -2.17 -13.72
N LEU A 226 16.43 -1.44 -12.92
CA LEU A 226 16.81 -0.99 -11.59
C LEU A 226 16.34 -1.98 -10.54
N ASP A 227 17.23 -2.40 -9.66
CA ASP A 227 16.87 -3.09 -8.42
C ASP A 227 16.22 -2.11 -7.40
N GLY A 228 15.81 -2.59 -6.23
CA GLY A 228 15.18 -1.75 -5.22
C GLY A 228 16.06 -0.60 -4.74
N THR A 229 17.38 -0.83 -4.60
CA THR A 229 18.31 0.21 -4.15
C THR A 229 18.52 1.28 -5.20
N GLN A 230 18.75 0.88 -6.45
CA GLN A 230 18.87 1.79 -7.59
C GLN A 230 17.57 2.55 -7.84
N SER A 231 16.43 1.88 -7.71
CA SER A 231 15.10 2.49 -7.84
C SER A 231 14.85 3.54 -6.77
N LEU A 232 15.24 3.26 -5.51
CA LEU A 232 15.10 4.24 -4.44
C LEU A 232 16.01 5.44 -4.69
N ALA A 233 17.24 5.20 -5.15
CA ALA A 233 18.15 6.27 -5.54
C ALA A 233 17.54 7.11 -6.68
N PHE A 234 16.97 6.47 -7.70
CA PHE A 234 16.29 7.10 -8.84
C PHE A 234 15.18 8.06 -8.44
N VAL A 235 14.21 7.61 -7.64
CA VAL A 235 13.09 8.49 -7.21
C VAL A 235 13.53 9.56 -6.20
N ARG A 236 14.71 9.39 -5.58
CA ARG A 236 15.34 10.34 -4.65
C ARG A 236 16.33 11.29 -5.31
N THR A 237 16.73 11.06 -6.56
CA THR A 237 17.74 11.85 -7.25
C THR A 237 17.34 13.31 -7.33
N ARG A 238 18.23 14.21 -6.88
CA ARG A 238 18.02 15.67 -6.90
C ARG A 238 18.95 16.38 -7.87
N HIS A 239 20.12 15.81 -8.14
CA HIS A 239 21.15 16.41 -8.97
C HIS A 239 21.30 15.61 -10.26
N GLY A 240 21.64 16.26 -11.37
CA GLY A 240 21.82 15.57 -12.66
C GLY A 240 20.54 15.31 -13.48
N VAL A 241 19.39 15.89 -13.08
CA VAL A 241 18.13 15.82 -13.83
C VAL A 241 17.42 17.16 -13.76
N GLY A 242 17.05 17.71 -14.92
CA GLY A 242 16.37 19.01 -14.99
C GLY A 242 17.21 20.15 -14.41
N ASP A 243 16.59 21.03 -13.64
CA ASP A 243 17.21 22.21 -13.03
C ASP A 243 17.75 21.96 -11.60
N GLY A 244 17.61 20.73 -11.08
CA GLY A 244 17.96 20.39 -9.71
C GLY A 244 16.93 20.81 -8.64
N SER A 245 15.77 21.34 -9.02
CA SER A 245 14.67 21.64 -8.10
C SER A 245 13.79 20.43 -7.83
N ASP A 246 13.03 20.47 -6.73
CA ASP A 246 12.03 19.44 -6.44
C ASP A 246 10.91 19.36 -7.49
N LEU A 247 10.69 20.42 -8.28
CA LEU A 247 9.71 20.43 -9.37
C LEU A 247 10.19 19.63 -10.58
N GLY A 248 11.47 19.76 -10.95
CA GLY A 248 12.08 19.00 -12.05
C GLY A 248 12.12 17.49 -11.80
N ARG A 249 12.14 17.07 -10.52
CA ARG A 249 12.15 15.65 -10.11
C ARG A 249 10.81 14.94 -10.24
N ILE A 250 9.70 15.67 -10.17
CA ILE A 250 8.37 15.08 -10.18
C ILE A 250 8.13 14.27 -11.46
N GLY A 251 8.69 14.71 -12.59
CA GLY A 251 8.65 13.95 -13.85
C GLY A 251 9.29 12.56 -13.76
N LEU A 252 10.45 12.43 -13.08
CA LEU A 252 11.08 11.12 -12.90
C LEU A 252 10.29 10.21 -11.96
N GLN A 253 9.70 10.76 -10.90
CA GLN A 253 8.87 9.99 -9.99
C GLN A 253 7.62 9.46 -10.71
N GLN A 254 7.01 10.29 -11.54
CA GLN A 254 5.86 9.92 -12.38
C GLN A 254 6.23 8.84 -13.40
N GLN A 255 7.36 9.02 -14.09
CA GLN A 255 7.88 8.02 -15.03
C GLN A 255 8.15 6.67 -14.33
N PHE A 256 8.81 6.71 -13.17
CA PHE A 256 9.11 5.51 -12.40
C PHE A 256 7.82 4.82 -11.94
N MET A 257 6.82 5.57 -11.48
CA MET A 257 5.52 5.03 -11.07
C MET A 257 4.82 4.31 -12.23
N ILE A 258 4.80 4.90 -13.43
CA ILE A 258 4.23 4.25 -14.62
C ILE A 258 4.98 2.95 -14.95
N ALA A 259 6.31 2.98 -14.90
CA ALA A 259 7.14 1.80 -15.12
C ALA A 259 6.87 0.70 -14.08
N LEU A 260 6.84 1.06 -12.80
CA LEU A 260 6.54 0.14 -11.70
C LEU A 260 5.15 -0.51 -11.86
N LEU A 261 4.11 0.28 -12.14
CA LEU A 261 2.76 -0.24 -12.36
C LEU A 261 2.69 -1.15 -13.60
N SER A 262 3.46 -0.83 -14.64
CA SER A 262 3.57 -1.66 -15.85
C SER A 262 4.25 -3.00 -15.56
N GLU A 263 5.34 -3.00 -14.79
CA GLU A 263 6.05 -4.21 -14.37
C GLU A 263 5.16 -5.09 -13.48
N ILE A 264 4.41 -4.49 -12.54
CA ILE A 264 3.43 -5.21 -11.70
C ILE A 264 2.34 -5.85 -12.56
N LYS A 265 1.78 -5.12 -13.53
CA LYS A 265 0.74 -5.63 -14.44
C LYS A 265 1.24 -6.77 -15.33
N GLN A 266 2.53 -6.77 -15.67
CA GLN A 266 3.18 -7.82 -16.45
C GLN A 266 3.55 -9.06 -15.62
N GLN A 267 3.56 -8.97 -14.29
CA GLN A 267 3.84 -10.14 -13.45
C GLN A 267 2.77 -11.20 -13.69
N ASP A 268 3.21 -12.39 -14.08
CA ASP A 268 2.36 -13.56 -14.11
C ASP A 268 2.13 -14.09 -12.68
N LEU A 269 1.25 -13.40 -11.95
CA LEU A 269 0.81 -13.77 -10.61
C LEU A 269 0.00 -15.07 -10.59
N LEU A 270 -0.28 -15.68 -11.75
CA LEU A 270 -1.00 -16.96 -11.85
C LEU A 270 -0.04 -18.12 -12.12
N GLY A 271 1.09 -17.89 -12.78
CA GLY A 271 2.07 -18.92 -13.14
C GLY A 271 3.00 -19.37 -12.01
N SER A 272 3.13 -18.63 -10.91
CA SER A 272 4.02 -18.99 -9.80
C SER A 272 3.43 -18.63 -8.42
N PRO A 273 2.91 -19.62 -7.67
CA PRO A 273 2.38 -19.40 -6.32
C PRO A 273 3.42 -18.85 -5.33
N THR A 274 4.68 -19.24 -5.48
CA THR A 274 5.78 -18.78 -4.61
C THR A 274 6.17 -17.33 -4.88
N LYS A 275 6.24 -16.90 -6.16
CA LYS A 275 6.47 -15.49 -6.50
C LYS A 275 5.29 -14.62 -6.07
N THR A 276 4.07 -15.09 -6.31
CA THR A 276 2.84 -14.38 -5.92
C THR A 276 2.79 -14.18 -4.41
N TYR A 277 3.11 -15.22 -3.64
CA TYR A 277 3.21 -15.10 -2.19
C TYR A 277 4.29 -14.09 -1.77
N ARG A 278 5.50 -14.16 -2.34
CA ARG A 278 6.58 -13.21 -2.01
C ARG A 278 6.22 -11.76 -2.31
N ILE A 279 5.58 -11.51 -3.45
CA ILE A 279 5.12 -10.16 -3.82
C ILE A 279 4.02 -9.70 -2.87
N ALA A 280 3.04 -10.56 -2.56
CA ALA A 280 1.97 -10.23 -1.62
C ALA A 280 2.51 -9.98 -0.19
N ASP A 281 3.45 -10.81 0.27
CA ASP A 281 4.10 -10.69 1.58
C ASP A 281 4.86 -9.38 1.70
N SER A 282 5.70 -9.07 0.71
CA SER A 282 6.43 -7.80 0.66
C SER A 282 5.49 -6.60 0.55
N LEU A 283 4.44 -6.67 -0.30
CA LEU A 283 3.48 -5.59 -0.44
C LEU A 283 2.71 -5.33 0.85
N THR A 284 2.27 -6.39 1.54
CA THR A 284 1.49 -6.29 2.77
C THR A 284 2.31 -5.86 3.98
N SER A 285 3.59 -6.24 4.06
CA SER A 285 4.51 -5.79 5.12
C SER A 285 4.97 -4.33 4.96
N SER A 286 4.99 -3.86 3.72
CA SER A 286 5.55 -2.55 3.33
C SER A 286 4.52 -1.43 3.26
N LEU A 287 3.24 -1.79 3.19
CA LEU A 287 2.15 -0.84 3.04
C LEU A 287 1.44 -0.59 4.37
N THR A 288 1.30 0.68 4.68
CA THR A 288 0.30 1.15 5.65
C THR A 288 -0.89 1.70 4.88
N THR A 289 -2.10 1.29 5.23
CA THR A 289 -3.32 1.71 4.52
C THR A 289 -4.37 2.27 5.47
N ASP A 290 -5.48 2.79 4.96
CA ASP A 290 -6.66 3.03 5.79
C ASP A 290 -7.33 1.71 6.21
N SER A 291 -8.14 1.77 7.26
CA SER A 291 -8.80 0.59 7.82
C SER A 291 -9.69 -0.17 6.83
N GLU A 292 -10.20 0.45 5.77
CA GLU A 292 -11.04 -0.24 4.78
C GLU A 292 -10.21 -1.10 3.81
N LEU A 293 -8.93 -0.75 3.62
CA LEU A 293 -7.97 -1.52 2.82
C LEU A 293 -7.03 -2.38 3.68
N ALA A 294 -7.15 -2.34 5.01
CA ALA A 294 -6.27 -3.04 5.93
C ALA A 294 -6.58 -4.56 6.05
N SER A 295 -6.83 -5.24 4.92
CA SER A 295 -6.93 -6.69 4.85
C SER A 295 -6.49 -7.20 3.48
N LEU A 296 -5.98 -8.43 3.41
CA LEU A 296 -5.52 -9.01 2.16
C LEU A 296 -6.65 -9.10 1.13
N SER A 297 -7.85 -9.44 1.60
CA SER A 297 -9.04 -9.52 0.75
C SER A 297 -9.43 -8.16 0.16
N ALA A 298 -9.41 -7.08 0.97
CA ALA A 298 -9.72 -5.74 0.51
C ALA A 298 -8.66 -5.22 -0.48
N LEU A 299 -7.37 -5.46 -0.24
CA LEU A 299 -6.31 -5.11 -1.18
C LEU A 299 -6.43 -5.88 -2.49
N ALA A 300 -6.76 -7.18 -2.42
CA ALA A 300 -6.98 -7.99 -3.60
C ALA A 300 -8.22 -7.52 -4.40
N ASP A 301 -9.30 -7.16 -3.71
CA ASP A 301 -10.51 -6.59 -4.32
C ASP A 301 -10.20 -5.25 -4.99
N PHE A 302 -9.50 -4.37 -4.28
CA PHE A 302 -9.04 -3.09 -4.81
C PHE A 302 -8.16 -3.30 -6.06
N GLY A 303 -7.15 -4.17 -5.99
CA GLY A 303 -6.28 -4.48 -7.13
C GLY A 303 -7.04 -5.07 -8.33
N ARG A 304 -8.00 -5.97 -8.09
CA ARG A 304 -8.89 -6.48 -9.15
C ARG A 304 -9.73 -5.39 -9.78
N SER A 305 -10.19 -4.44 -8.96
CA SER A 305 -10.96 -3.28 -9.39
C SER A 305 -10.18 -2.38 -10.37
N MET A 306 -8.84 -2.41 -10.28
CA MET A 306 -7.92 -1.60 -11.08
C MET A 306 -7.45 -2.28 -12.38
N GLN A 307 -7.78 -3.56 -12.60
CA GLN A 307 -7.27 -4.32 -13.77
C GLN A 307 -7.65 -3.71 -15.13
N GLY A 308 -8.74 -2.93 -15.17
CA GLY A 308 -9.18 -2.23 -16.38
C GLY A 308 -8.33 -1.01 -16.76
N ILE A 309 -7.45 -0.54 -15.87
CA ILE A 309 -6.63 0.64 -16.07
C ILE A 309 -5.33 0.23 -16.76
N ASP A 310 -4.96 0.96 -17.81
CA ASP A 310 -3.68 0.78 -18.46
C ASP A 310 -2.66 1.82 -17.95
N PRO A 311 -1.59 1.41 -17.24
CA PRO A 311 -0.59 2.35 -16.73
C PRO A 311 0.01 3.25 -17.82
N ALA A 312 0.13 2.76 -19.05
CA ALA A 312 0.64 3.52 -20.19
C ALA A 312 -0.29 4.68 -20.62
N THR A 313 -1.57 4.63 -20.26
CA THR A 313 -2.58 5.66 -20.55
C THR A 313 -2.89 6.54 -19.34
N MET A 314 -2.26 6.25 -18.20
CA MET A 314 -2.46 7.01 -16.98
C MET A 314 -1.87 8.41 -17.14
N GLU A 315 -2.65 9.42 -16.77
CA GLU A 315 -2.19 10.80 -16.83
C GLU A 315 -1.49 11.17 -15.52
N THR A 316 -0.31 11.77 -15.61
CA THR A 316 0.42 12.26 -14.45
C THR A 316 0.56 13.77 -14.52
N ILE A 317 0.05 14.45 -13.50
CA ILE A 317 -0.03 15.91 -13.43
C ILE A 317 0.72 16.35 -12.18
N MET A 318 1.60 17.33 -12.30
CA MET A 318 2.06 18.05 -11.11
C MET A 318 1.00 19.08 -10.73
N LEU A 319 0.63 19.16 -9.44
CA LEU A 319 -0.23 20.23 -8.93
C LEU A 319 0.29 21.59 -9.48
N PRO A 320 -0.52 22.35 -10.22
CA PRO A 320 -0.10 23.65 -10.73
C PRO A 320 0.28 24.55 -9.58
N VAL A 321 1.51 25.05 -9.61
CA VAL A 321 2.06 25.90 -8.55
C VAL A 321 2.76 27.11 -9.14
N MET A 322 2.86 28.16 -8.33
CA MET A 322 3.64 29.36 -8.63
C MET A 322 4.57 29.68 -7.46
N TYR A 323 5.69 30.33 -7.75
CA TYR A 323 6.59 30.81 -6.69
C TYR A 323 5.87 31.75 -5.74
N ASP A 324 6.07 31.55 -4.44
CA ASP A 324 5.48 32.40 -3.43
C ASP A 324 6.12 33.79 -3.45
N LYS A 325 5.29 34.83 -3.35
CA LYS A 325 5.75 36.23 -3.42
C LYS A 325 6.55 36.67 -2.18
N ARG A 326 6.40 35.97 -1.04
CA ARG A 326 7.06 36.31 0.23
C ARG A 326 8.31 35.47 0.44
N ASP A 327 8.28 34.21 0.03
CA ASP A 327 9.41 33.29 0.07
C ASP A 327 9.62 32.63 -1.30
N PRO A 328 10.52 33.19 -2.14
CA PRO A 328 10.78 32.65 -3.48
C PRO A 328 11.30 31.21 -3.49
N ASN A 329 11.75 30.66 -2.35
CA ASN A 329 12.16 29.25 -2.22
C ASN A 329 10.98 28.31 -1.95
N ARG A 330 9.75 28.83 -2.00
CA ARG A 330 8.52 28.09 -1.75
C ARG A 330 7.55 28.29 -2.90
N VAL A 331 6.60 27.39 -2.98
CA VAL A 331 5.53 27.46 -3.97
C VAL A 331 4.17 27.43 -3.30
N VAL A 332 3.18 28.02 -3.96
CA VAL A 332 1.76 27.98 -3.58
C VAL A 332 0.97 27.45 -4.77
N ALA A 333 -0.21 26.89 -4.53
CA ALA A 333 -1.11 26.49 -5.59
C ALA A 333 -1.38 27.68 -6.54
N ALA A 334 -1.25 27.45 -7.85
CA ALA A 334 -1.47 28.45 -8.86
C ALA A 334 -2.95 28.56 -9.18
N GLU A 335 -3.54 29.73 -8.97
CA GLU A 335 -4.93 30.00 -9.31
C GLU A 335 -5.03 30.74 -10.65
N PRO A 336 -6.01 30.39 -11.52
CA PRO A 336 -7.14 29.48 -11.26
C PRO A 336 -6.87 27.99 -11.59
N GLN A 337 -5.65 27.62 -12.01
CA GLN A 337 -5.33 26.29 -12.53
C GLN A 337 -5.62 25.20 -11.50
N ALA A 338 -5.14 25.35 -10.26
CA ALA A 338 -5.32 24.39 -9.19
C ALA A 338 -6.79 24.18 -8.84
N THR A 339 -7.57 25.27 -8.67
CA THR A 339 -9.02 25.14 -8.44
C THR A 339 -9.73 24.44 -9.60
N THR A 340 -9.33 24.71 -10.84
CA THR A 340 -9.93 24.08 -12.03
C THR A 340 -9.60 22.59 -12.09
N LEU A 341 -8.35 22.22 -11.83
CA LEU A 341 -7.89 20.84 -11.74
C LEU A 341 -8.69 20.04 -10.70
N TRP A 342 -8.80 20.56 -9.47
CA TRP A 342 -9.50 19.85 -8.41
C TRP A 342 -11.01 19.77 -8.62
N LYS A 343 -11.63 20.79 -9.24
CA LYS A 343 -13.04 20.73 -9.63
C LYS A 343 -13.31 19.64 -10.67
N ALA A 344 -12.45 19.50 -11.67
CA ALA A 344 -12.56 18.44 -12.66
C ALA A 344 -12.47 17.05 -12.00
N ILE A 345 -11.45 16.84 -11.16
CA ILE A 345 -11.27 15.59 -10.39
C ILE A 345 -12.47 15.30 -9.49
N ARG A 346 -12.99 16.32 -8.78
CA ARG A 346 -14.14 16.13 -7.88
C ARG A 346 -15.39 15.66 -8.62
N ALA A 347 -15.56 16.08 -9.87
CA ALA A 347 -16.75 15.84 -10.68
C ALA A 347 -16.58 14.69 -11.69
N ASP A 348 -15.51 13.89 -11.57
CA ASP A 348 -15.12 12.85 -12.56
C ASP A 348 -15.06 13.41 -14.00
N GLY A 349 -14.72 14.69 -14.13
CA GLY A 349 -14.72 15.42 -15.39
C GLY A 349 -13.36 15.45 -16.08
N GLU A 350 -13.38 15.76 -17.38
CA GLU A 350 -12.15 15.99 -18.14
C GLU A 350 -11.38 17.19 -17.58
N ILE A 351 -10.08 17.02 -17.35
CA ILE A 351 -9.21 18.07 -16.85
C ILE A 351 -8.81 18.97 -18.02
N PRO A 352 -9.14 20.28 -18.00
CA PRO A 352 -8.76 21.18 -19.08
C PRO A 352 -7.24 21.31 -19.20
N GLU A 353 -6.70 21.35 -20.42
CA GLU A 353 -5.26 21.53 -20.66
C GLU A 353 -4.67 22.77 -19.97
N SER A 354 -5.45 23.85 -19.84
CA SER A 354 -5.04 25.04 -19.11
C SER A 354 -4.82 24.80 -17.61
N ALA A 355 -5.54 23.85 -17.03
CA ALA A 355 -5.45 23.47 -15.61
C ALA A 355 -4.29 22.51 -15.33
N LYS A 356 -3.68 21.91 -16.36
CA LYS A 356 -2.53 21.01 -16.23
C LYS A 356 -1.20 21.76 -16.20
N LYS A 357 -1.17 23.00 -16.69
CA LYS A 357 0.04 23.81 -16.82
C LYS A 357 0.39 24.48 -15.50
N SER A 358 1.55 24.12 -14.94
CA SER A 358 2.13 24.80 -13.77
C SER A 358 2.94 26.03 -14.20
N PRO A 359 2.66 27.23 -13.65
CA PRO A 359 3.49 28.42 -13.89
C PRO A 359 4.94 28.28 -13.41
N ALA A 360 5.18 27.54 -12.33
CA ALA A 360 6.52 27.18 -11.88
C ALA A 360 6.84 25.76 -12.36
N THR A 361 7.93 25.63 -13.11
CA THR A 361 8.37 24.36 -13.73
C THR A 361 9.70 23.84 -13.18
N GLY A 362 10.28 24.54 -12.21
CA GLY A 362 11.71 24.45 -11.96
C GLY A 362 12.47 25.29 -12.99
N GLY A 363 13.45 26.06 -12.53
CA GLY A 363 14.34 26.86 -13.36
C GLY A 363 14.00 28.35 -13.36
N ARG A 364 14.99 29.16 -13.00
CA ARG A 364 15.26 30.41 -13.70
C ARG A 364 16.38 30.14 -14.70
#